data_AF-A0A2V7E617-F1
#
_entry.id   AF-A0A2V7E617-F1
#
_cell.length_a   1.000
_cell.length_b   1.000
_cell.length_c   1.000
_cell.angle_alpha   90.00
_cell.angle_beta   90.00
_cell.angle_gamma   90.00
#
_symmetry.space_group_name_H-M   'P 1'
#
loop_
_entity.id
_entity.type
_entity.pdbx_description
1 polymer ?
#
loop_
_entity_poly.entity_id
_entity_poly.type
_entity_poly.pdbx_seq_one_letter_code
_entity_poly.pdbx_strand_id
1 'polypeptide(L)'
;MSTRQRHFSMIRDFHLADFFTLANGASGMAAIFLAMEYVREPRPEKVYGAALLVVAALVFDVLDGRIARRRHVAGSLGRELDSLADVISFGVAPACLAYAAGMSRPL
;
A
#
# COMPACT_ATOMS: atom_id res chain seq x y z
N MET A 1 -18.15 14.30 39.04
CA MET A 1 -19.08 13.32 38.41
C MET A 1 -18.85 13.35 36.91
N SER A 2 -18.74 12.17 36.30
CA SER A 2 -18.13 11.88 35.00
C SER A 2 -18.79 12.60 33.81
N THR A 3 -17.98 13.33 33.04
CA THR A 3 -18.32 13.85 31.70
C THR A 3 -18.36 12.70 30.70
N ARG A 4 -19.57 12.30 30.29
CA ARG A 4 -19.82 11.26 29.28
C ARG A 4 -19.45 11.79 27.89
N GLN A 5 -18.18 11.65 27.50
CA GLN A 5 -17.67 12.03 26.18
C GLN A 5 -17.57 10.83 25.21
N ARG A 6 -18.14 11.03 24.00
CA ARG A 6 -17.87 10.38 22.69
C ARG A 6 -18.54 9.02 22.39
N HIS A 7 -19.67 9.08 21.68
CA HIS A 7 -20.38 7.93 21.09
C HIS A 7 -20.28 7.86 19.54
N PHE A 8 -19.56 8.78 18.87
CA PHE A 8 -19.51 8.87 17.39
C PHE A 8 -18.11 8.75 16.77
N SER A 9 -17.05 8.45 17.55
CA SER A 9 -15.70 8.26 17.00
C SER A 9 -15.41 6.83 16.52
N MET A 10 -16.31 5.87 16.79
CA MET A 10 -16.05 4.45 16.55
C MET A 10 -16.29 4.01 15.10
N ILE A 11 -17.27 4.60 14.41
CA ILE A 11 -17.61 4.29 12.99
C ILE A 11 -16.68 5.01 12.03
N ARG A 12 -16.31 6.26 12.36
CA ARG A 12 -15.53 7.12 11.46
C ARG A 12 -14.11 6.62 11.23
N ASP A 13 -13.58 5.87 12.18
CA ASP A 13 -12.19 5.45 12.17
C ASP A 13 -11.98 4.02 11.63
N PHE A 14 -13.06 3.25 11.42
CA PHE A 14 -13.03 1.98 10.68
C PHE A 14 -12.72 2.24 9.20
N HIS A 15 -13.43 3.20 8.60
CA HIS A 15 -13.17 3.68 7.24
C HIS A 15 -11.75 4.23 7.02
N LEU A 16 -11.09 4.70 8.08
CA LEU A 16 -9.74 5.27 7.97
C LEU A 16 -8.67 4.19 7.76
N ALA A 17 -8.70 3.09 8.52
CA ALA A 17 -7.73 2.00 8.35
C ALA A 17 -7.89 1.34 6.97
N ASP A 18 -9.13 1.02 6.59
CA ASP A 18 -9.43 0.44 5.28
C ASP A 18 -9.01 1.36 4.12
N PHE A 19 -9.15 2.69 4.28
CA PHE A 19 -8.68 3.66 3.30
C PHE A 19 -7.16 3.62 3.12
N PHE A 20 -6.41 3.53 4.22
CA PHE A 20 -4.94 3.41 4.17
C PHE A 20 -4.50 2.09 3.54
N THR A 21 -5.18 0.98 3.84
CA THR A 21 -4.93 -0.32 3.21
C THR A 21 -5.22 -0.28 1.70
N LEU A 22 -6.32 0.36 1.29
CA LEU A 22 -6.61 0.56 -0.12
C LEU A 22 -5.57 1.48 -0.79
N ALA A 23 -5.07 2.49 -0.08
CA ALA A 23 -4.00 3.36 -0.57
C ALA A 23 -2.66 2.61 -0.72
N ASN A 24 -2.33 1.70 0.21
CA ASN A 24 -1.21 0.77 0.10
C ASN A 24 -1.36 -0.06 -1.19
N GLY A 25 -2.46 -0.81 -1.34
CA GLY A 25 -2.69 -1.67 -2.51
C GLY A 25 -2.73 -0.89 -3.83
N ALA A 26 -3.34 0.31 -3.86
CA ALA A 26 -3.36 1.18 -5.04
C ALA A 26 -1.96 1.66 -5.42
N SER A 27 -1.12 1.99 -4.43
CA SER A 27 0.28 2.38 -4.65
C SER A 27 1.09 1.21 -5.21
N GLY A 28 0.93 0.00 -4.66
CA GLY A 28 1.54 -1.21 -5.19
C GLY A 28 1.13 -1.50 -6.64
N MET A 29 -0.16 -1.40 -6.95
CA MET A 29 -0.66 -1.61 -8.31
C MET A 29 -0.14 -0.55 -9.30
N ALA A 30 -0.11 0.72 -8.90
CA ALA A 30 0.45 1.79 -9.71
C ALA A 30 1.96 1.61 -9.95
N ALA A 31 2.70 1.12 -8.96
CA ALA A 31 4.11 0.77 -9.11
C ALA A 31 4.31 -0.34 -10.15
N ILE A 32 3.46 -1.38 -10.15
CA ILE A 32 3.47 -2.44 -11.16
C ILE A 32 3.25 -1.85 -12.56
N PHE A 33 2.25 -0.99 -12.72
CA PHE A 33 1.99 -0.38 -14.04
C PHE A 33 3.15 0.47 -14.53
N LEU A 34 3.76 1.30 -13.67
CA LEU A 34 4.95 2.06 -14.04
C LEU A 34 6.14 1.17 -14.40
N ALA A 35 6.32 0.06 -13.68
CA ALA A 35 7.36 -0.94 -14.00
C ALA A 35 7.11 -1.59 -15.38
N MET A 36 5.86 -1.95 -15.69
CA MET A 36 5.51 -2.49 -17.01
C MET A 36 5.67 -1.47 -18.12
N GLU A 37 5.35 -0.20 -17.84
CA GLU A 37 5.51 0.89 -18.80
C GLU A 37 6.99 1.18 -19.08
N TYR A 38 7.86 1.01 -18.09
CA TYR A 38 9.31 1.07 -18.28
C TYR A 38 9.85 -0.04 -19.19
N VAL A 39 9.29 -1.25 -19.12
CA VAL A 39 9.67 -2.34 -20.04
C VAL A 39 9.31 -1.98 -21.47
N ARG A 40 8.16 -1.32 -21.69
CA ARG A 40 7.71 -0.87 -23.02
C ARG A 40 8.53 0.30 -23.55
N GLU A 41 8.79 1.27 -22.69
CA GLU A 41 9.51 2.50 -23.03
C GLU A 41 10.47 2.84 -21.87
N PRO A 42 11.76 2.49 -22.00
CA PRO A 42 12.76 2.59 -20.93
C PRO A 42 13.12 4.02 -20.52
N ARG A 43 12.18 4.70 -19.85
CA ARG A 43 12.39 6.04 -19.29
C ARG A 43 12.73 5.97 -17.79
N PRO A 44 13.87 6.51 -17.35
CA PRO A 44 14.29 6.42 -15.95
C PRO A 44 13.25 6.94 -14.96
N GLU A 45 12.47 7.97 -15.32
CA GLU A 45 11.42 8.50 -14.45
C GLU A 45 10.39 7.45 -14.02
N LYS A 46 10.10 6.45 -14.87
CA LYS A 46 9.10 5.41 -14.59
C LYS A 46 9.58 4.43 -13.51
N VAL A 47 10.86 4.05 -13.56
CA VAL A 47 11.47 3.17 -12.53
C VAL A 47 11.59 3.89 -11.21
N TYR A 48 12.04 5.15 -11.21
CA TYR A 48 12.12 5.93 -9.98
C TYR A 48 10.73 6.18 -9.38
N GLY A 49 9.73 6.47 -10.22
CA GLY A 49 8.33 6.59 -9.79
C GLY A 49 7.78 5.30 -9.20
N ALA A 50 8.00 4.16 -9.85
CA ALA A 50 7.60 2.85 -9.33
C ALA A 50 8.26 2.54 -7.99
N ALA A 51 9.57 2.80 -7.84
CA ALA A 51 10.28 2.62 -6.58
C ALA A 51 9.72 3.52 -5.47
N LEU A 52 9.43 4.79 -5.78
CA LEU A 52 8.84 5.72 -4.82
C LEU A 52 7.45 5.28 -4.37
N LEU A 53 6.64 4.73 -5.28
CA LEU A 53 5.31 4.20 -4.96
C LEU A 53 5.38 2.97 -4.05
N VAL A 54 6.37 2.09 -4.20
CA VAL A 54 6.59 0.98 -3.26
C VAL A 54 6.94 1.52 -1.86
N VAL A 55 7.77 2.56 -1.79
CA VAL A 55 8.08 3.22 -0.50
C VAL A 55 6.84 3.91 0.09
N ALA A 56 6.02 4.56 -0.74
CA ALA A 56 4.76 5.15 -0.30
C ALA A 56 3.78 4.09 0.22
N ALA A 57 3.70 2.92 -0.44
CA ALA A 57 2.91 1.78 -0.01
C ALA A 57 3.34 1.31 1.39
N LEU A 58 4.64 1.25 1.66
CA LEU A 58 5.20 0.98 3.00
C LEU A 58 4.77 2.00 4.05
N VAL A 59 4.74 3.28 3.69
CA VAL A 59 4.27 4.31 4.62
C VAL A 59 2.78 4.10 4.95
N PHE A 60 1.96 3.76 3.97
CA PHE A 60 0.53 3.51 4.18
C PHE A 60 0.27 2.25 5.04
N ASP A 61 0.99 1.16 4.79
CA ASP A 61 0.98 -0.09 5.60
C ASP A 61 1.42 0.11 7.06
N VAL A 62 2.41 0.99 7.26
CA VAL A 62 2.85 1.30 8.62
C VAL A 62 1.80 2.15 9.36
N LEU A 63 0.99 2.92 8.63
CA LEU A 63 -0.05 3.78 9.18
C LEU A 63 -1.35 3.01 9.48
N ASP A 64 -1.87 2.20 8.57
CA ASP A 64 -3.06 1.36 8.85
C ASP A 64 -2.77 0.36 9.97
N GLY A 65 -1.61 -0.31 9.99
CA GLY A 65 -1.24 -1.25 11.03
C GLY A 65 -1.15 -0.59 12.41
N ARG A 66 -0.71 0.67 12.49
CA ARG A 66 -0.73 1.44 13.75
C ARG A 66 -2.14 1.85 14.17
N ILE A 67 -3.01 2.19 13.22
CA ILE A 67 -4.41 2.56 13.48
C ILE A 67 -5.20 1.32 13.93
N ALA A 68 -4.99 0.17 13.29
CA ALA A 68 -5.61 -1.11 13.60
C ALA A 68 -5.14 -1.68 14.95
N ARG A 69 -3.83 -1.65 15.26
CA ARG A 69 -3.29 -2.15 16.54
C ARG A 69 -3.80 -1.37 17.76
N ARG A 70 -4.01 -0.06 17.63
CA ARG A 70 -4.59 0.77 18.71
C ARG A 70 -6.06 0.45 18.99
N ARG A 71 -6.70 -0.37 18.15
CA ARG A 71 -8.16 -0.57 18.16
C ARG A 71 -8.65 -1.93 18.62
N HIS A 72 -7.78 -2.93 18.82
CA HIS A 72 -8.14 -4.30 19.26
C HIS A 72 -9.32 -4.98 18.52
N VAL A 73 -9.83 -4.39 17.44
CA VAL A 73 -11.01 -4.81 16.69
C VAL A 73 -10.73 -4.54 15.21
N ALA A 74 -9.94 -5.41 14.59
CA ALA A 74 -9.86 -5.51 13.14
C ALA A 74 -10.88 -6.56 12.68
N GLY A 75 -11.83 -6.16 11.84
CA GLY A 75 -12.79 -7.08 11.21
C GLY A 75 -12.06 -8.12 10.34
N SER A 76 -12.66 -9.29 10.12
CA SER A 76 -12.06 -10.36 9.30
C SER A 76 -11.76 -9.92 7.87
N LEU A 77 -12.69 -9.18 7.25
CA LEU A 77 -12.54 -8.67 5.88
C LEU A 77 -11.37 -7.67 5.75
N GLY A 78 -11.27 -6.70 6.66
CA GLY A 78 -10.18 -5.72 6.63
C GLY A 78 -8.81 -6.36 6.75
N ARG A 79 -8.70 -7.44 7.56
CA ARG A 79 -7.46 -8.21 7.70
C ARG A 79 -7.09 -8.98 6.43
N GLU A 80 -8.07 -9.52 5.71
CA GLU A 80 -7.82 -10.17 4.42
C GLU A 80 -7.41 -9.15 3.35
N LEU A 81 -8.05 -7.97 3.33
CA LEU A 81 -7.69 -6.88 2.43
C LEU A 81 -6.27 -6.35 2.69
N ASP A 82 -5.89 -6.21 3.95
CA ASP A 82 -4.55 -5.85 4.42
C ASP A 82 -3.50 -6.84 3.87
N SER A 83 -3.73 -8.13 4.10
CA SER A 83 -2.86 -9.19 3.57
C SER A 83 -2.76 -9.19 2.05
N LEU A 84 -3.84 -8.91 1.32
CA LEU A 84 -3.82 -8.85 -0.14
C LEU A 84 -3.05 -7.62 -0.64
N ALA A 85 -3.26 -6.47 0.00
CA ALA A 85 -2.53 -5.24 -0.30
C ALA A 85 -1.02 -5.43 -0.07
N ASP A 86 -0.62 -6.06 1.02
CA ASP A 86 0.78 -6.34 1.34
C ASP A 86 1.45 -7.26 0.31
N VAL A 87 0.77 -8.31 -0.12
CA VAL A 87 1.30 -9.21 -1.16
C VAL A 87 1.53 -8.45 -2.46
N ILE A 88 0.61 -7.56 -2.85
CA ILE A 88 0.76 -6.74 -4.06
C ILE A 88 1.92 -5.74 -3.89
N SER A 89 1.95 -5.00 -2.79
CA SER A 89 2.88 -3.88 -2.59
C SER A 89 4.32 -4.30 -2.26
N PHE A 90 4.50 -5.38 -1.50
CA PHE A 90 5.82 -5.83 -1.04
C PHE A 90 6.28 -7.14 -1.68
N GLY A 91 5.38 -7.91 -2.28
CA GLY A 91 5.72 -9.10 -3.05
C GLY A 91 5.80 -8.80 -4.54
N VAL A 92 4.65 -8.48 -5.14
CA VAL A 92 4.51 -8.40 -6.60
C VAL A 92 5.18 -7.15 -7.18
N ALA A 93 4.93 -5.96 -6.60
CA ALA A 93 5.47 -4.72 -7.13
C ALA A 93 7.02 -4.68 -7.15
N PRO A 94 7.73 -5.09 -6.09
CA PRO A 94 9.20 -5.15 -6.13
C PRO A 94 9.73 -6.20 -7.11
N ALA A 95 9.06 -7.34 -7.24
CA ALA A 95 9.42 -8.37 -8.22
C ALA A 95 9.28 -7.86 -9.66
N CYS A 96 8.17 -7.18 -9.97
CA CYS A 96 7.96 -6.52 -11.25
C CYS A 96 9.01 -5.43 -11.51
N LEU A 97 9.34 -4.62 -10.50
CA LEU A 97 10.34 -3.57 -10.61
C LEU A 97 11.74 -4.14 -10.89
N ALA A 98 12.14 -5.19 -10.18
CA ALA A 98 13.42 -5.87 -10.38
C ALA A 98 13.50 -6.49 -11.78
N TYR A 99 12.43 -7.15 -12.23
CA TYR A 99 12.34 -7.70 -13.58
C TYR A 99 12.45 -6.61 -14.66
N ALA A 100 11.71 -5.50 -14.49
CA ALA A 100 11.76 -4.38 -15.41
C ALA A 100 13.15 -3.73 -15.47
N ALA A 101 13.80 -3.53 -14.33
CA ALA A 101 15.15 -2.98 -14.26
C ALA A 101 16.21 -3.92 -14.86
N GLY A 102 16.02 -5.24 -14.74
CA GLY A 102 16.91 -6.27 -15.28
C GLY A 102 16.81 -6.43 -16.79
N MET A 103 15.61 -6.47 -17.36
CA MET A 103 15.45 -6.63 -18.82
C MET A 103 15.84 -5.38 -19.62
N SER A 104 15.61 -4.18 -19.10
CA SER A 104 15.84 -2.95 -19.88
C SER A 104 17.30 -2.47 -19.86
N ARG A 105 18.20 -3.13 -19.12
CA ARG A 105 19.65 -2.89 -19.21
C ARG A 105 20.27 -3.97 -20.10
N PRO A 106 20.59 -3.69 -21.38
CA PRO A 106 21.53 -4.54 -22.08
C PRO A 106 22.86 -4.45 -21.33
N LEU A 107 23.43 -5.61 -20.97
CA LEU A 107 24.78 -5.72 -20.40
C LEU A 107 25.81 -5.14 -21.37
#